data_AF-A0A8S9NAA8-F1
#
_entry.id   AF-A0A8S9NAA8-F1
#
_cell.length_a   1.000
_cell.length_b   1.000
_cell.length_c   1.000
_cell.angle_alpha   90.00
_cell.angle_beta   90.00
_cell.angle_gamma   90.00
#
_symmetry.space_group_name_H-M   'P 1'
#
loop_
_entity.id
_entity.type
_entity.pdbx_description
1 polymer ?
#
loop_
_entity_poly.entity_id
_entity_poly.type
_entity_poly.pdbx_seq_one_letter_code
_entity_poly.pdbx_strand_id
1 'polypeptide(L)'
;NEYRSSQNLVTITLFFCSAAIEAKNEDYGTQLEFVEYVSANVTAAQGFCFYITLWAKDLSSPDPEPKLYQTLVRKFRDEMHVHEFKLKPPQQE
;
A
#
# COMPACT_ATOMS: atom_id res chain seq x y z
N ASN A 1 -22.25 -15.29 -0.95
CA ASN A 1 -21.17 -15.21 -1.95
C ASN A 1 -20.40 -13.89 -1.87
N GLU A 2 -21.04 -12.74 -1.63
CA GLU A 2 -20.35 -11.45 -1.46
C GLU A 2 -19.36 -11.41 -0.29
N TYR A 3 -19.71 -11.94 0.88
CA TYR A 3 -18.81 -11.94 2.05
C TYR A 3 -17.45 -12.60 1.76
N ARG A 4 -17.45 -13.72 1.02
CA ARG A 4 -16.23 -14.42 0.63
C ARG A 4 -15.42 -13.62 -0.40
N SER A 5 -16.10 -12.90 -1.30
CA SER A 5 -15.48 -11.99 -2.26
C SER A 5 -14.84 -10.77 -1.57
N SER A 6 -15.49 -10.21 -0.55
CA SER A 6 -14.97 -9.08 0.23
C SER A 6 -13.76 -9.46 1.09
N GLN A 7 -13.78 -10.64 1.73
CA GLN A 7 -12.63 -11.15 2.48
C GLN A 7 -11.41 -11.40 1.58
N ASN A 8 -11.64 -11.90 0.36
CA ASN A 8 -10.58 -12.05 -0.63
C ASN A 8 -10.00 -10.69 -1.04
N LEU A 9 -10.83 -9.66 -1.22
CA LEU A 9 -10.37 -8.32 -1.60
C LEU A 9 -9.51 -7.67 -0.50
N VAL A 10 -9.92 -7.78 0.77
CA VAL A 10 -9.13 -7.27 1.90
C VAL A 10 -7.80 -8.00 2.00
N THR A 11 -7.80 -9.33 1.89
CA THR A 11 -6.57 -10.13 1.96
C THR A 11 -5.59 -9.77 0.84
N ILE A 12 -6.10 -9.61 -0.38
CA ILE A 12 -5.30 -9.20 -1.54
C ILE A 12 -4.74 -7.77 -1.35
N THR A 13 -5.54 -6.86 -0.78
CA THR A 13 -5.10 -5.48 -0.53
C THR A 13 -4.01 -5.42 0.53
N LEU A 14 -4.12 -6.21 1.61
CA LEU A 14 -3.07 -6.32 2.63
C LEU A 14 -1.77 -6.89 2.05
N PHE A 15 -1.87 -7.92 1.20
CA PHE A 15 -0.71 -8.43 0.48
C PHE A 15 -0.02 -7.34 -0.36
N PHE A 16 -0.81 -6.50 -1.05
CA PHE A 16 -0.27 -5.37 -1.81
C PHE A 16 0.37 -4.29 -0.93
N CYS A 17 -0.15 -4.04 0.28
CA CYS A 17 0.50 -3.13 1.23
C CYS A 17 1.91 -3.61 1.58
N SER A 18 2.05 -4.88 1.96
CA SER A 18 3.35 -5.48 2.32
C SER A 18 4.32 -5.44 1.15
N ALA A 19 3.88 -5.89 -0.04
CA ALA A 19 4.71 -5.89 -1.24
C ALA A 19 5.17 -4.48 -1.65
N ALA A 20 4.30 -3.46 -1.49
CA ALA A 20 4.67 -2.08 -1.80
C ALA A 20 5.71 -1.51 -0.82
N ILE A 21 5.65 -1.89 0.45
CA ILE A 21 6.65 -1.51 1.46
C ILE A 21 7.99 -2.22 1.20
N GLU A 22 7.96 -3.52 0.92
CA GLU A 22 9.15 -4.29 0.58
C GLU A 22 9.85 -3.71 -0.65
N ALA A 23 9.12 -3.48 -1.74
CA ALA A 23 9.65 -2.84 -2.93
C ALA A 23 10.25 -1.47 -2.63
N LYS A 24 9.59 -0.65 -1.79
CA LYS A 24 10.12 0.66 -1.40
C LYS A 24 11.43 0.54 -0.60
N ASN A 25 11.49 -0.40 0.33
CA ASN A 25 12.68 -0.66 1.14
C ASN A 25 13.84 -1.17 0.29
N GLU A 26 13.59 -2.06 -0.67
CA GLU A 26 14.59 -2.56 -1.61
C GLU A 26 15.10 -1.47 -2.56
N ASP A 27 14.21 -0.70 -3.18
CA ASP A 27 14.57 0.30 -4.20
C ASP A 27 15.30 1.52 -3.61
N TYR A 28 14.94 1.93 -2.38
CA TYR A 28 15.43 3.17 -1.77
C TYR A 28 16.27 2.96 -0.50
N GLY A 29 16.48 1.71 -0.06
CA GLY A 29 17.21 1.40 1.17
C GLY A 29 16.50 1.89 2.44
N THR A 30 15.18 2.08 2.40
CA THR A 30 14.40 2.50 3.57
C THR A 30 14.12 1.33 4.52
N GLN A 31 13.70 1.63 5.75
CA GLN A 31 13.30 0.62 6.74
C GLN A 31 11.87 0.87 7.20
N LEU A 32 10.94 0.94 6.24
CA LEU A 32 9.53 1.11 6.51
C LEU A 32 8.93 -0.20 7.03
N GLU A 33 8.23 -0.13 8.16
CA GLU A 33 7.41 -1.20 8.70
C GLU A 33 5.93 -0.89 8.48
N PHE A 34 5.19 -1.88 7.95
CA PHE A 34 3.74 -1.78 7.83
C PHE A 34 3.08 -1.71 9.20
N VAL A 35 2.22 -0.71 9.41
CA VAL A 35 1.48 -0.54 10.67
C VAL A 35 0.03 -0.96 10.49
N GLU A 36 -0.69 -0.31 9.57
CA GLU A 36 -2.13 -0.53 9.41
C GLU A 36 -2.62 -0.15 8.00
N TYR A 37 -3.63 -0.86 7.52
CA TYR A 37 -4.38 -0.49 6.33
C TYR A 37 -5.48 0.52 6.66
N VAL A 38 -5.59 1.60 5.88
CA VAL A 38 -6.62 2.63 6.10
C VAL A 38 -7.74 2.52 5.09
N SER A 39 -7.41 2.56 3.80
CA SER A 39 -8.42 2.49 2.74
C SER A 39 -7.79 2.07 1.42
N ALA A 40 -8.62 1.51 0.53
CA ALA A 40 -8.25 1.22 -0.84
C ALA A 40 -9.42 1.55 -1.76
N ASN A 41 -9.11 2.19 -2.88
CA ASN A 41 -10.03 2.34 -3.99
C ASN A 41 -9.55 1.45 -5.13
N VAL A 42 -10.47 0.67 -5.69
CA VAL A 42 -10.16 -0.24 -6.81
C VAL A 42 -10.82 0.28 -8.06
N THR A 43 -10.05 0.40 -9.13
CA THR A 43 -10.55 0.80 -10.45
C THR A 43 -10.21 -0.26 -11.48
N ALA A 44 -11.21 -0.67 -12.26
CA ALA A 44 -11.02 -1.55 -13.39
C ALA A 44 -10.48 -0.74 -14.59
N ALA A 45 -9.38 -1.21 -15.17
CA ALA A 45 -8.75 -0.64 -16.36
C ALA A 45 -8.24 -1.80 -17.23
N GLN A 46 -7.03 -1.69 -17.81
CA GLN A 46 -6.32 -2.86 -18.33
C GLN A 46 -5.71 -3.64 -17.13
N GLY A 47 -6.57 -4.38 -16.43
CA GLY A 47 -6.30 -4.97 -15.11
C GLY A 47 -7.05 -4.26 -13.99
N PHE A 48 -6.53 -4.36 -12.77
CA PHE A 48 -7.05 -3.68 -11.59
C PHE A 48 -5.99 -2.75 -11.01
N CYS A 49 -6.37 -1.49 -10.79
CA CYS A 49 -5.55 -0.51 -10.09
C CYS A 49 -6.07 -0.36 -8.66
N PHE A 50 -5.17 -0.54 -7.69
CA PHE A 50 -5.43 -0.41 -6.26
C PHE A 50 -4.75 0.86 -5.76
N TYR A 51 -5.54 1.86 -5.41
CA TYR A 51 -5.09 3.10 -4.77
C TYR A 51 -5.23 2.93 -3.27
N ILE A 52 -4.14 2.55 -2.61
CA ILE A 52 -4.13 2.13 -1.22
C ILE A 52 -3.55 3.24 -0.36
N THR A 53 -4.18 3.49 0.77
CA THR A 53 -3.68 4.35 1.85
C THR A 53 -3.38 3.47 3.06
N LEU A 54 -2.17 3.60 3.60
CA LEU A 54 -1.68 2.78 4.70
C LEU A 54 -0.81 3.59 5.66
N TRP A 55 -0.75 3.16 6.91
CA TRP A 55 0.22 3.63 7.89
C TRP A 55 1.49 2.79 7.80
N ALA A 56 2.63 3.46 7.76
CA ALA A 56 3.94 2.83 7.93
C ALA A 56 4.82 3.73 8.80
N LYS A 57 5.74 3.15 9.55
CA LYS A 57 6.74 3.90 10.33
C LYS A 57 8.13 3.57 9.81
N ASP A 58 9.02 4.54 9.87
CA ASP A 58 10.40 4.37 9.42
C ASP A 58 11.29 4.02 10.63
N LEU A 59 11.72 2.76 10.70
CA LEU A 59 12.56 2.25 11.78
C LEU A 59 14.00 2.77 11.74
N SER A 60 14.40 3.44 10.66
CA SER A 60 15.70 4.12 10.61
C SER A 60 15.72 5.42 11.42
N SER A 61 14.55 5.95 11.81
CA SER A 61 14.42 7.14 12.65
C SER A 61 14.65 6.80 14.13
N PRO A 62 15.32 7.68 14.91
CA PRO A 62 15.47 7.48 16.36
C PRO A 62 14.15 7.51 17.12
N ASP A 63 13.12 8.16 16.56
CA ASP A 63 11.73 8.12 17.03
C ASP A 63 10.82 7.79 15.82
N PRO A 64 10.46 6.51 15.63
CA PRO A 64 9.73 6.05 14.46
C PRO A 64 8.23 6.36 14.60
N GLU A 65 7.83 7.57 14.21
CA GLU A 65 6.42 7.94 14.15
C GLU A 65 5.70 7.32 12.94
N PRO A 66 4.49 6.76 13.12
CA PRO A 66 3.65 6.32 12.01
C PRO A 66 3.28 7.48 11.10
N LYS A 67 3.52 7.30 9.80
CA LYS A 67 3.18 8.24 8.74
C LYS A 67 2.23 7.58 7.74
N LEU A 68 1.38 8.40 7.14
CA LEU A 68 0.40 7.92 6.18
C LEU A 68 1.00 7.94 4.78
N TYR A 69 0.97 6.81 4.10
CA TYR A 69 1.46 6.64 2.74
C TYR A 69 0.33 6.30 1.79
N GLN A 70 0.48 6.73 0.54
CA GLN A 70 -0.35 6.34 -0.57
C GLN A 70 0.48 5.55 -1.58
N THR A 71 -0.04 4.41 -1.99
CA THR A 71 0.57 3.55 -3.00
C THR A 71 -0.42 3.20 -4.12
N LEU A 72 0.09 3.10 -5.33
CA LEU A 72 -0.64 2.62 -6.49
C LEU A 72 -0.07 1.26 -6.91
N VAL A 73 -0.87 0.21 -6.75
CA VAL A 73 -0.52 -1.15 -7.18
C VAL A 73 -1.41 -1.54 -8.36
N ARG A 74 -0.80 -1.91 -9.48
CA ARG A 74 -1.50 -2.43 -10.64
C ARG A 74 -1.33 -3.94 -10.69
N LYS A 75 -2.44 -4.66 -10.73
CA LYS A 75 -2.48 -6.11 -10.98
C LYS A 75 -3.05 -6.36 -12.37
N PHE A 76 -2.28 -7.04 -13.22
CA PHE A 76 -2.74 -7.47 -14.53
C PHE A 76 -2.33 -8.93 -14.76
N ARG A 77 -3.31 -9.83 -14.84
CA ARG A 77 -3.07 -11.29 -14.92
C ARG A 77 -2.15 -11.74 -13.78
N ASP A 78 -0.97 -12.27 -14.08
CA ASP A 78 0.04 -12.74 -13.11
C ASP A 78 1.02 -11.63 -12.72
N GLU A 79 1.06 -10.51 -13.43
CA GLU A 79 1.94 -9.38 -13.15
C GLU A 79 1.37 -8.46 -12.07
N MET A 80 2.25 -7.94 -11.22
CA MET A 80 1.96 -6.96 -10.17
C MET A 80 3.05 -5.90 -10.20
N HIS A 81 2.65 -4.63 -10.26
CA HIS A 81 3.58 -3.51 -10.29
C HIS A 81 3.18 -2.44 -9.26
N VAL A 82 4.15 -2.01 -8.46
CA VAL A 82 4.03 -0.85 -7.56
C VAL A 82 4.47 0.37 -8.38
N HIS A 83 3.53 1.24 -8.72
CA HIS A 83 3.80 2.40 -9.59
C HIS A 83 4.20 3.64 -8.79
N GLU A 84 3.57 3.86 -7.64
CA GLU A 84 3.85 5.02 -6.79
C GLU A 84 3.86 4.56 -5.34
N PHE A 85 4.77 5.14 -4.55
CA PHE A 85 4.76 5.02 -3.10
C PHE A 85 5.22 6.36 -2.52
N LYS A 86 4.28 7.13 -1.97
CA LYS A 86 4.53 8.50 -1.51
C LYS A 86 3.87 8.77 -0.17
N LEU A 87 4.49 9.66 0.60
CA LEU A 87 3.90 10.18 1.83
C LEU A 87 2.64 11.01 1.46
N LYS A 88 1.52 10.77 2.15
CA LYS A 88 0.35 11.63 2.01
C LYS A 88 0.66 12.96 2.70
N PRO A 89 0.46 14.10 2.03
CA PRO A 89 0.63 15.39 2.69
C PRO A 89 -0.33 15.48 3.89
N PRO A 90 0.11 16.05 5.03
CA PRO A 90 -0.81 16.38 6.10
C PRO A 90 -1.86 17.33 5.51
N GLN A 91 -3.14 16.99 5.70
CA GLN A 91 -4.22 17.85 5.23
C GLN A 91 -4.12 19.15 6.03
N GLN A 92 -3.65 20.22 5.39
CA GLN A 92 -3.67 21.54 5.99
C GLN A 92 -5.15 21.90 6.24
N GLU A 93 -5.52 22.02 7.50
CA GLU A 93 -6.82 22.57 7.95
C GLU A 93 -6.96 24.06 7.60
#